data_AF-A0AAU7Z3W9-F1
#
_entry.id   AF-A0AAU7Z3W9-F1
#
_cell.length_a   1.000
_cell.length_b   1.000
_cell.length_c   1.000
_cell.angle_alpha   90.00
_cell.angle_beta   90.00
_cell.angle_gamma   90.00
#
_symmetry.space_group_name_H-M   'P 1'
#
loop_
_entity.id
_entity.type
_entity.pdbx_description
1 polymer ?
#
loop_
_entity_poly.entity_id
_entity_poly.type
_entity_poly.pdbx_seq_one_letter_code
_entity_poly.pdbx_strand_id
1 'polypeptide(L)'
;MKTASATKTPRSFLAHTAALLAVLILSCAPSAHADTYSISIDTSTLPSGDQFEYFLDLQFNPGQLPGTQLAYADASVPTCCINYGFSLTGDVSDGFGGGPTDISFDNQTPYNDAFGSIYLPSAGVPITFTVGLSGPAVDSPNGTSLSGSTFAISLFDDNMAPILTANPDGFLGLLNLNTNGTVTTQTFLDATGGPSAITITDLTPPPAVPEPNTLVLLATGLTGTLSLVRRRVRS
;
A
#
# COMPACT_ATOMS: atom_id res chain seq x y z
N MET A 1 -65.66 -25.51 26.62
CA MET A 1 -64.26 -25.96 26.49
C MET A 1 -63.60 -25.11 25.42
N LYS A 2 -62.67 -24.21 25.81
CA LYS A 2 -62.10 -23.15 24.97
C LYS A 2 -60.74 -23.62 24.46
N THR A 3 -60.62 -23.95 23.19
CA THR A 3 -59.34 -24.36 22.58
C THR A 3 -58.56 -23.12 22.13
N ALA A 4 -57.40 -22.91 22.75
CA ALA A 4 -56.48 -21.83 22.41
C ALA A 4 -55.75 -22.16 21.10
N SER A 5 -55.91 -21.30 20.09
CA SER A 5 -55.18 -21.37 18.83
C SER A 5 -53.77 -20.80 19.04
N ALA A 6 -52.77 -21.68 19.07
CA ALA A 6 -51.36 -21.29 19.13
C ALA A 6 -50.93 -20.61 17.82
N THR A 7 -50.67 -19.31 17.90
CA THR A 7 -50.14 -18.49 16.80
C THR A 7 -48.71 -18.95 16.49
N LYS A 8 -48.56 -19.83 15.49
CA LYS A 8 -47.26 -20.22 14.93
C LYS A 8 -46.63 -18.99 14.29
N THR A 9 -45.64 -18.38 14.94
CA THR A 9 -44.75 -17.43 14.29
C THR A 9 -44.03 -18.14 13.15
N PRO A 10 -44.13 -17.65 11.90
CA PRO A 10 -43.56 -18.33 10.76
C PRO A 10 -42.03 -18.20 10.82
N ARG A 11 -41.35 -19.32 11.11
CA ARG A 11 -39.88 -19.46 11.12
C ARG A 11 -39.18 -18.90 9.88
N SER A 12 -39.89 -18.76 8.76
CA SER A 12 -39.37 -18.16 7.53
C SER A 12 -39.10 -16.65 7.65
N PHE A 13 -39.83 -15.92 8.49
CA PHE A 13 -39.70 -14.47 8.60
C PHE A 13 -38.38 -14.08 9.27
N LEU A 14 -38.00 -14.80 10.33
CA LEU A 14 -36.76 -14.58 11.09
C LEU A 14 -35.51 -14.85 10.23
N ALA A 15 -35.57 -15.88 9.37
CA ALA A 15 -34.47 -16.24 8.48
C ALA A 15 -34.22 -15.19 7.38
N HIS A 16 -35.28 -14.58 6.83
CA HIS A 16 -35.14 -13.53 5.82
C HIS A 16 -34.57 -12.24 6.44
N THR A 17 -35.02 -11.84 7.63
CA THR A 17 -34.47 -10.67 8.33
C THR A 17 -33.01 -10.85 8.72
N ALA A 18 -32.60 -12.05 9.14
CA ALA A 18 -31.20 -12.33 9.46
C ALA A 18 -30.30 -12.29 8.21
N ALA A 19 -30.77 -12.84 7.08
CA ALA A 19 -30.05 -12.77 5.82
C ALA A 19 -29.91 -11.33 5.29
N LEU A 20 -30.96 -10.52 5.41
CA LEU A 20 -30.94 -9.11 4.99
C LEU A 20 -29.98 -8.28 5.84
N LEU A 21 -29.94 -8.53 7.15
CA LEU A 21 -29.00 -7.88 8.07
C LEU A 21 -27.55 -8.30 7.78
N ALA A 22 -27.30 -9.57 7.47
CA ALA A 22 -25.98 -10.06 7.11
C ALA A 22 -25.46 -9.44 5.80
N VAL A 23 -26.32 -9.30 4.79
CA VAL A 23 -25.98 -8.62 3.52
C VAL A 23 -25.71 -7.12 3.74
N LEU A 24 -26.47 -6.47 4.62
CA LEU A 24 -26.25 -5.06 4.97
C LEU A 24 -24.90 -4.86 5.66
N ILE A 25 -24.53 -5.76 6.58
CA ILE A 25 -23.26 -5.72 7.32
C ILE A 25 -22.07 -5.98 6.36
N LEU A 26 -22.18 -6.93 5.42
CA LEU A 26 -21.13 -7.19 4.43
C LEU A 26 -20.94 -6.02 3.45
N SER A 27 -21.98 -5.22 3.20
CA SER A 27 -21.92 -4.07 2.28
C SER A 27 -21.20 -2.84 2.85
N CYS A 28 -20.79 -2.88 4.13
CA CYS A 28 -20.06 -1.82 4.81
C CYS A 28 -18.58 -2.15 5.03
N ALA A 29 -18.07 -3.27 4.49
CA ALA A 29 -16.66 -3.56 4.58
C ALA A 29 -15.87 -2.55 3.72
N PRO A 30 -14.93 -1.78 4.30
CA PRO A 30 -14.02 -0.99 3.50
C PRO A 30 -13.25 -1.96 2.58
N SER A 31 -13.11 -1.57 1.30
CA SER A 31 -12.20 -2.30 0.42
C SER A 31 -10.78 -2.09 0.95
N ALA A 32 -10.01 -3.17 1.16
CA ALA A 32 -8.59 -3.04 1.39
C ALA A 32 -7.98 -2.26 0.22
N HIS A 33 -7.21 -1.22 0.53
CA HIS A 33 -6.65 -0.31 -0.46
C HIS A 33 -5.15 -0.19 -0.18
N ALA A 34 -4.34 -0.67 -1.11
CA ALA A 34 -2.91 -0.45 -1.06
C ALA A 34 -2.59 0.90 -1.69
N ASP A 35 -1.91 1.76 -0.93
CA ASP A 35 -1.48 3.05 -1.46
C ASP A 35 -0.25 2.83 -2.35
N THR A 36 -0.36 3.09 -3.65
CA THR A 36 0.71 2.79 -4.62
C THR A 36 1.34 4.08 -5.14
N TYR A 37 2.66 4.12 -5.18
CA TYR A 37 3.45 5.27 -5.64
C TYR A 37 4.40 4.84 -6.74
N SER A 38 4.47 5.63 -7.81
CA SER A 38 5.53 5.51 -8.81
C SER A 38 6.73 6.34 -8.40
N ILE A 39 7.90 5.72 -8.41
CA ILE A 39 9.18 6.36 -8.17
C ILE A 39 9.92 6.47 -9.50
N SER A 40 10.50 7.64 -9.77
CA SER A 40 11.39 7.88 -10.90
C SER A 40 12.57 8.73 -10.44
N ILE A 41 13.78 8.18 -10.51
CA ILE A 41 15.03 8.88 -10.19
C ILE A 41 15.70 9.25 -11.51
N ASP A 42 15.87 10.55 -11.75
CA ASP A 42 16.60 11.11 -12.89
C ASP A 42 18.10 10.89 -12.70
N THR A 43 18.65 10.01 -13.54
CA THR A 43 20.06 9.65 -13.57
C THR A 43 20.78 10.24 -14.78
N SER A 44 20.20 11.23 -15.47
CA SER A 44 20.77 11.81 -16.69
C SER A 44 22.14 12.47 -16.50
N THR A 45 22.49 12.84 -15.27
CA THR A 45 23.80 13.40 -14.89
C THR A 45 24.84 12.33 -14.54
N LEU A 46 24.42 11.06 -14.41
CA LEU A 46 25.28 9.96 -14.01
C LEU A 46 25.91 9.27 -15.24
N PRO A 47 27.18 8.85 -15.14
CA PRO A 47 27.78 7.94 -16.09
C PRO A 47 26.95 6.64 -16.25
N SER A 48 26.97 6.05 -17.44
CA SER A 48 26.28 4.79 -17.73
C SER A 48 27.22 3.74 -18.31
N GLY A 49 26.87 2.48 -18.13
CA GLY A 49 27.64 1.31 -18.53
C GLY A 49 27.82 0.35 -17.35
N ASP A 50 28.11 -0.90 -17.68
CA ASP A 50 28.36 -1.99 -16.72
C ASP A 50 29.60 -1.77 -15.84
N GLN A 51 30.52 -0.89 -16.25
CA GLN A 51 31.66 -0.49 -15.41
C GLN A 51 31.33 0.52 -14.29
N PHE A 52 30.13 1.10 -14.28
CA PHE A 52 29.70 2.06 -13.25
C PHE A 52 28.68 1.41 -12.34
N GLU A 53 29.01 1.32 -11.04
CA GLU A 53 28.16 0.74 -10.02
C GLU A 53 27.59 1.83 -9.12
N TYR A 54 26.32 1.67 -8.78
CA TYR A 54 25.57 2.50 -7.84
C TYR A 54 24.89 1.59 -6.83
N PHE A 55 24.47 2.15 -5.70
CA PHE A 55 23.76 1.39 -4.67
C PHE A 55 22.42 2.04 -4.36
N LEU A 56 21.35 1.28 -4.56
CA LEU A 56 20.02 1.66 -4.17
C LEU A 56 19.78 1.18 -2.74
N ASP A 57 19.41 2.13 -1.88
CA ASP A 57 19.08 1.89 -0.49
C ASP A 57 17.61 2.23 -0.26
N LEU A 58 16.87 1.23 0.20
CA LEU A 58 15.45 1.30 0.49
C LEU A 58 15.24 0.93 1.95
N GLN A 59 14.60 1.81 2.71
CA GLN A 59 14.31 1.55 4.12
C GLN A 59 12.84 1.73 4.41
N PHE A 60 12.30 0.97 5.34
CA PHE A 60 10.96 1.18 5.88
C PHE A 60 10.98 1.11 7.40
N ASN A 61 11.28 2.24 8.02
CA ASN A 61 11.52 2.29 9.46
C ASN A 61 10.30 2.86 10.19
N PRO A 62 9.86 2.25 11.31
CA PRO A 62 8.93 2.90 12.20
C PRO A 62 9.59 4.13 12.85
N GLY A 63 8.77 5.04 13.38
CA GLY A 63 9.25 6.10 14.25
C GLY A 63 9.72 5.56 15.61
N GLN A 64 9.49 6.31 16.69
CA GLN A 64 10.03 5.94 18.01
C GLN A 64 9.60 4.56 18.54
N LEU A 65 8.44 4.05 18.12
CA LEU A 65 7.89 2.80 18.65
C LEU A 65 7.50 1.84 17.50
N PRO A 66 8.34 0.84 17.20
CA PRO A 66 8.05 -0.22 16.25
C PRO A 66 6.76 -0.99 16.57
N GLY A 67 6.06 -1.44 15.53
CA GLY A 67 4.94 -2.39 15.66
C GLY A 67 3.71 -1.92 16.45
N THR A 68 3.56 -0.62 16.75
CA THR A 68 2.35 -0.11 17.45
C THR A 68 1.07 -0.25 16.63
N GLN A 69 1.21 -0.29 15.31
CA GLN A 69 0.24 -0.82 14.36
C GLN A 69 1.01 -1.34 13.13
N LEU A 70 0.66 -2.53 12.64
CA LEU A 70 1.34 -3.14 11.51
C LEU A 70 1.16 -2.30 10.24
N ALA A 71 2.27 -2.06 9.55
CA ALA A 71 2.33 -1.49 8.23
C ALA A 71 3.32 -2.31 7.39
N TYR A 72 3.03 -2.42 6.10
CA TYR A 72 3.89 -3.06 5.13
C TYR A 72 4.25 -2.07 4.02
N ALA A 73 5.45 -2.23 3.48
CA ALA A 73 5.85 -1.59 2.24
C ALA A 73 6.35 -2.65 1.26
N ASP A 74 5.98 -2.54 -0.01
CA ASP A 74 6.40 -3.44 -1.08
C ASP A 74 7.03 -2.62 -2.20
N ALA A 75 8.32 -2.80 -2.46
CA ALA A 75 9.04 -2.13 -3.54
C ALA A 75 9.27 -3.11 -4.70
N SER A 76 8.79 -2.76 -5.90
CA SER A 76 8.98 -3.54 -7.12
C SER A 76 10.06 -2.92 -8.02
N VAL A 77 11.32 -3.23 -7.71
CA VAL A 77 12.54 -2.71 -8.35
C VAL A 77 12.84 -3.47 -9.65
N PRO A 78 13.25 -2.82 -10.75
CA PRO A 78 13.49 -3.51 -12.03
C PRO A 78 14.72 -4.44 -12.01
N THR A 79 14.56 -5.66 -12.54
CA THR A 79 15.63 -6.69 -12.68
C THR A 79 16.77 -6.29 -13.59
N CYS A 80 16.51 -5.45 -14.61
CA CYS A 80 17.42 -5.20 -15.73
C CYS A 80 18.83 -4.78 -15.32
N CYS A 81 18.94 -4.30 -14.10
CA CYS A 81 19.94 -3.35 -13.69
C CYS A 81 20.52 -3.73 -12.32
N ILE A 82 20.14 -4.88 -11.74
CA ILE A 82 20.62 -5.36 -10.43
C ILE A 82 21.79 -6.32 -10.64
N ASN A 83 22.91 -6.10 -9.94
CA ASN A 83 24.13 -6.91 -10.08
C ASN A 83 24.09 -8.18 -9.21
N TYR A 84 23.84 -8.04 -7.91
CA TYR A 84 24.00 -9.13 -6.93
C TYR A 84 22.80 -9.35 -6.00
N GLY A 85 21.67 -8.68 -6.25
CA GLY A 85 20.52 -8.67 -5.36
C GLY A 85 20.66 -7.63 -4.23
N PHE A 86 19.76 -7.71 -3.25
CA PHE A 86 19.74 -6.83 -2.09
C PHE A 86 20.24 -7.55 -0.83
N SER A 87 21.07 -6.86 -0.05
CA SER A 87 21.35 -7.22 1.34
C SER A 87 20.19 -6.74 2.20
N LEU A 88 19.54 -7.68 2.91
CA LEU A 88 18.35 -7.41 3.71
C LEU A 88 18.70 -7.39 5.20
N THR A 89 18.23 -6.38 5.93
CA THR A 89 18.37 -6.24 7.38
C THR A 89 17.02 -5.94 8.02
N GLY A 90 16.75 -6.54 9.19
CA GLY A 90 15.49 -6.33 9.91
C GLY A 90 14.34 -7.16 9.35
N ASP A 91 13.14 -6.63 9.41
CA ASP A 91 11.92 -7.26 8.91
C ASP A 91 11.72 -6.93 7.42
N VAL A 92 12.66 -7.43 6.62
CA VAL A 92 12.67 -7.28 5.17
C VAL A 92 12.79 -8.66 4.53
N SER A 93 11.95 -8.92 3.54
CA SER A 93 12.01 -10.16 2.77
C SER A 93 11.85 -9.90 1.28
N ASP A 94 12.61 -10.61 0.47
CA ASP A 94 12.30 -10.75 -0.94
C ASP A 94 11.45 -12.02 -1.12
N GLY A 95 10.38 -11.96 -1.93
CA GLY A 95 9.37 -13.03 -2.01
C GLY A 95 9.86 -14.39 -2.53
N PHE A 96 11.17 -14.62 -2.65
CA PHE A 96 11.76 -15.75 -3.35
C PHE A 96 13.02 -16.34 -2.73
N GLY A 97 13.46 -15.93 -1.53
CA GLY A 97 14.76 -16.39 -1.03
C GLY A 97 15.89 -16.04 -2.00
N GLY A 98 15.85 -14.81 -2.54
CA GLY A 98 16.79 -14.28 -3.53
C GLY A 98 16.19 -13.96 -4.91
N GLY A 99 14.93 -13.53 -5.00
CA GLY A 99 14.37 -12.96 -6.23
C GLY A 99 14.51 -11.43 -6.23
N PRO A 100 15.18 -10.79 -7.20
CA PRO A 100 15.77 -9.46 -6.99
C PRO A 100 14.80 -8.27 -7.06
N THR A 101 13.50 -8.46 -7.33
CA THR A 101 12.62 -7.33 -7.70
C THR A 101 11.56 -6.93 -6.71
N ASP A 102 11.01 -7.86 -5.93
CA ASP A 102 9.90 -7.55 -5.03
C ASP A 102 10.39 -7.66 -3.59
N ILE A 103 10.66 -6.51 -3.01
CA ILE A 103 11.18 -6.37 -1.65
C ILE A 103 10.04 -5.92 -0.76
N SER A 104 9.70 -6.75 0.21
CA SER A 104 8.68 -6.46 1.21
C SER A 104 9.35 -6.07 2.53
N PHE A 105 8.76 -5.10 3.20
CA PHE A 105 9.17 -4.61 4.50
C PHE A 105 7.97 -4.65 5.42
N ASP A 106 8.20 -4.90 6.71
CA ASP A 106 7.23 -4.55 7.75
C ASP A 106 7.87 -3.59 8.77
N ASN A 107 7.03 -2.89 9.53
CA ASN A 107 7.49 -1.87 10.48
C ASN A 107 7.70 -2.39 11.91
N GLN A 108 7.98 -3.68 12.10
CA GLN A 108 8.05 -4.30 13.43
C GLN A 108 9.44 -4.21 14.09
N THR A 109 10.53 -4.06 13.35
CA THR A 109 11.83 -3.69 13.91
C THR A 109 12.16 -2.20 13.74
N PRO A 110 13.06 -1.63 14.57
CA PRO A 110 13.50 -0.24 14.42
C PRO A 110 14.21 0.08 13.11
N TYR A 111 14.77 -0.92 12.43
CA TYR A 111 15.61 -0.74 11.25
C TYR A 111 15.40 -1.89 10.26
N ASN A 112 14.69 -1.57 9.17
CA ASN A 112 14.34 -2.46 8.07
C ASN A 112 14.93 -1.85 6.79
N ASP A 113 15.89 -2.54 6.20
CA ASP A 113 16.77 -2.01 5.17
C ASP A 113 17.00 -3.05 4.07
N ALA A 114 16.94 -2.59 2.83
CA ALA A 114 17.32 -3.33 1.65
C ALA A 114 18.33 -2.51 0.86
N PHE A 115 19.58 -2.98 0.85
CA PHE A 115 20.68 -2.31 0.20
C PHE A 115 21.23 -3.16 -0.95
N GLY A 116 21.11 -2.68 -2.20
CA GLY A 116 21.43 -3.47 -3.38
C GLY A 116 22.22 -2.69 -4.41
N SER A 117 23.13 -3.37 -5.11
CA SER A 117 23.91 -2.73 -6.16
C SER A 117 23.25 -2.82 -7.53
N ILE A 118 23.32 -1.73 -8.26
CA ILE A 118 22.72 -1.53 -9.57
C ILE A 118 23.70 -0.89 -10.55
N TYR A 119 23.48 -1.08 -11.85
CA TYR A 119 24.17 -0.37 -12.92
C TYR A 119 23.17 0.32 -13.85
N LEU A 120 23.61 1.39 -14.52
CA LEU A 120 22.79 2.10 -15.48
C LEU A 120 23.11 1.61 -16.90
N PRO A 121 22.21 0.86 -17.57
CA PRO A 121 22.52 0.24 -18.86
C PRO A 121 22.66 1.26 -19.99
N SER A 122 22.11 2.46 -19.84
CA SER A 122 22.15 3.52 -20.85
C SER A 122 22.03 4.89 -20.20
N ALA A 123 22.74 5.87 -20.77
CA ALA A 123 22.73 7.25 -20.29
C ALA A 123 21.32 7.86 -20.38
N GLY A 124 20.91 8.58 -19.34
CA GLY A 124 19.62 9.28 -19.32
C GLY A 124 18.38 8.37 -19.14
N VAL A 125 18.57 7.08 -18.84
CA VAL A 125 17.46 6.19 -18.47
C VAL A 125 17.23 6.27 -16.97
N PRO A 126 16.09 6.81 -16.50
CA PRO A 126 15.81 6.92 -15.08
C PRO A 126 15.66 5.56 -14.43
N ILE A 127 15.95 5.49 -13.13
CA ILE A 127 15.60 4.33 -12.30
C ILE A 127 14.13 4.49 -11.93
N THR A 128 13.29 3.54 -12.35
CA THR A 128 11.85 3.58 -12.08
C THR A 128 11.37 2.31 -11.39
N PHE A 129 10.60 2.47 -10.32
CA PHE A 129 9.98 1.36 -9.59
C PHE A 129 8.69 1.82 -8.91
N THR A 130 7.92 0.90 -8.35
CA THR A 130 6.72 1.23 -7.57
C THR A 130 6.91 0.86 -6.11
N VAL A 131 6.29 1.63 -5.22
CA VAL A 131 6.18 1.34 -3.79
C VAL A 131 4.70 1.22 -3.45
N GLY A 132 4.27 0.07 -2.94
CA GLY A 132 2.97 -0.12 -2.32
C GLY A 132 3.07 0.01 -0.80
N LEU A 133 2.12 0.68 -0.16
CA LEU A 133 1.96 0.72 1.29
C LEU A 133 0.64 0.04 1.65
N SER A 134 0.66 -0.84 2.64
CA SER A 134 -0.53 -1.60 3.04
C SER A 134 -0.52 -1.97 4.53
N GLY A 135 -1.58 -2.63 4.98
CA GLY A 135 -1.68 -3.18 6.32
C GLY A 135 -2.55 -2.31 7.24
N PRO A 136 -2.78 -2.76 8.49
CA PRO A 136 -3.71 -2.09 9.41
C PRO A 136 -3.49 -0.60 9.60
N ALA A 137 -2.24 -0.12 9.60
CA ALA A 137 -1.92 1.31 9.74
C ALA A 137 -2.35 2.14 8.52
N VAL A 138 -2.51 1.52 7.34
CA VAL A 138 -2.94 2.16 6.08
C VAL A 138 -4.45 1.94 5.88
N ASP A 139 -4.88 0.67 5.88
CA ASP A 139 -6.24 0.25 5.51
C ASP A 139 -7.29 0.59 6.58
N SER A 140 -6.89 0.57 7.85
CA SER A 140 -7.80 0.72 8.98
C SER A 140 -7.10 1.36 10.20
N PRO A 141 -6.58 2.59 10.07
CA PRO A 141 -5.90 3.28 11.16
C PRO A 141 -6.87 3.43 12.34
N ASN A 142 -6.51 2.85 13.48
CA ASN A 142 -7.37 2.75 14.66
C ASN A 142 -6.95 3.73 15.77
N GLY A 143 -5.95 4.58 15.50
CA GLY A 143 -5.37 5.51 16.46
C GLY A 143 -4.46 4.88 17.51
N THR A 144 -4.12 3.58 17.41
CA THR A 144 -3.14 2.95 18.32
C THR A 144 -1.70 3.16 17.89
N SER A 145 -1.47 3.52 16.63
CA SER A 145 -0.13 3.90 16.14
C SER A 145 0.35 5.14 16.91
N LEU A 146 1.45 4.98 17.66
CA LEU A 146 2.06 6.06 18.45
C LEU A 146 3.14 6.82 17.68
N SER A 147 3.59 6.26 16.56
CA SER A 147 4.52 6.88 15.63
C SER A 147 4.30 6.34 14.22
N GLY A 148 4.44 7.20 13.22
CA GLY A 148 4.34 6.82 11.82
C GLY A 148 5.45 5.87 11.37
N SER A 149 5.47 5.53 10.09
CA SER A 149 6.56 4.79 9.46
C SER A 149 7.03 5.55 8.22
N THR A 150 8.31 5.43 7.89
CA THR A 150 8.90 6.18 6.78
C THR A 150 9.54 5.21 5.81
N PHE A 151 9.06 5.21 4.57
CA PHE A 151 9.77 4.59 3.47
C PHE A 151 10.78 5.60 2.92
N ALA A 152 12.07 5.30 3.00
CA ALA A 152 13.14 6.18 2.56
C ALA A 152 13.86 5.59 1.35
N ILE A 153 14.26 6.47 0.42
CA ILE A 153 14.92 6.11 -0.83
C ILE A 153 16.22 6.91 -0.92
N SER A 154 17.34 6.22 -1.07
CA SER A 154 18.66 6.84 -1.27
C SER A 154 19.40 6.19 -2.43
N LEU A 155 20.35 6.92 -3.01
CA LEU A 155 21.25 6.39 -4.03
C LEU A 155 22.68 6.78 -3.68
N PHE A 156 23.59 5.82 -3.77
CA PHE A 156 25.01 6.01 -3.48
C PHE A 156 25.87 5.68 -4.70
N ASP A 157 27.04 6.30 -4.78
CA ASP A 157 28.09 5.92 -5.71
C ASP A 157 28.90 4.70 -5.24
N ASP A 158 29.92 4.34 -6.02
CA ASP A 158 30.85 3.23 -5.74
C ASP A 158 31.67 3.42 -4.45
N ASN A 159 31.76 4.65 -3.93
CA ASN A 159 32.44 4.98 -2.68
C ASN A 159 31.47 5.07 -1.49
N MET A 160 30.20 4.68 -1.67
CA MET A 160 29.14 4.80 -0.66
C MET A 160 28.86 6.26 -0.26
N ALA A 161 29.15 7.22 -1.14
CA ALA A 161 28.76 8.61 -0.93
C ALA A 161 27.33 8.82 -1.48
N PRO A 162 26.43 9.49 -0.73
CA PRO A 162 25.10 9.79 -1.23
C PRO A 162 25.20 10.75 -2.42
N ILE A 163 24.49 10.43 -3.49
CA ILE A 163 24.48 11.20 -4.74
C ILE A 163 23.06 11.66 -5.07
N LEU A 164 22.98 12.64 -5.99
CA LEU A 164 21.71 13.21 -6.47
C LEU A 164 20.84 13.87 -5.40
N THR A 165 21.39 14.11 -4.19
CA THR A 165 20.70 14.77 -3.09
C THR A 165 21.62 15.72 -2.33
N ALA A 166 21.07 16.80 -1.78
CA ALA A 166 21.71 17.67 -0.79
C ALA A 166 21.28 17.35 0.66
N ASN A 167 20.45 16.33 0.87
CA ASN A 167 20.07 15.90 2.21
C ASN A 167 21.31 15.34 2.95
N PRO A 168 21.65 15.85 4.16
CA PRO A 168 22.79 15.35 4.94
C PRO A 168 22.65 13.87 5.36
N ASP A 169 21.43 13.35 5.45
CA ASP A 169 21.13 11.96 5.77
C ASP A 169 21.17 11.06 4.51
N GLY A 170 21.38 11.62 3.31
CA GLY A 170 21.54 10.88 2.07
C GLY A 170 20.23 10.50 1.35
N PHE A 171 19.07 10.88 1.88
CA PHE A 171 17.79 10.56 1.26
C PHE A 171 17.52 11.42 0.01
N LEU A 172 17.02 10.77 -1.05
CA LEU A 172 16.45 11.42 -2.24
C LEU A 172 14.99 11.81 -2.00
N GLY A 173 14.22 10.89 -1.42
CA GLY A 173 12.81 11.10 -1.13
C GLY A 173 12.28 10.15 -0.06
N LEU A 174 11.16 10.56 0.54
CA LEU A 174 10.49 9.88 1.64
C LEU A 174 8.99 9.72 1.33
N LEU A 175 8.44 8.59 1.72
CA LEU A 175 7.00 8.40 1.90
C LEU A 175 6.73 8.19 3.38
N ASN A 176 6.16 9.20 4.03
CA ASN A 176 5.86 9.17 5.46
C ASN A 176 4.41 8.72 5.65
N LEU A 177 4.24 7.49 6.16
CA LEU A 177 2.96 6.98 6.65
C LEU A 177 2.68 7.59 8.03
N ASN A 178 1.66 8.44 8.09
CA ASN A 178 1.23 9.09 9.31
C ASN A 178 0.37 8.16 10.16
N THR A 179 0.23 8.46 11.46
CA THR A 179 -0.52 7.64 12.43
C THR A 179 -2.03 7.56 12.15
N ASN A 180 -2.55 8.44 11.29
CA ASN A 180 -3.93 8.46 10.82
C ASN A 180 -4.12 7.72 9.48
N GLY A 181 -3.10 7.01 8.99
CA GLY A 181 -3.12 6.26 7.74
C GLY A 181 -2.93 7.10 6.47
N THR A 182 -2.79 8.42 6.56
CA THR A 182 -2.46 9.24 5.39
C THR A 182 -0.97 9.19 5.09
N VAL A 183 -0.60 9.25 3.82
CA VAL A 183 0.80 9.30 3.40
C VAL A 183 1.17 10.72 2.96
N THR A 184 2.37 11.15 3.31
CA THR A 184 2.94 12.42 2.84
C THR A 184 4.28 12.16 2.18
N THR A 185 4.47 12.72 0.99
CA THR A 185 5.71 12.56 0.22
C THR A 185 6.62 13.76 0.42
N GLN A 186 7.92 13.53 0.54
CA GLN A 186 8.94 14.57 0.60
C GLN A 186 10.07 14.24 -0.38
N THR A 187 10.57 15.23 -1.11
CA THR A 187 11.76 15.09 -1.95
C THR A 187 12.78 16.16 -1.59
N PHE A 188 14.05 15.87 -1.84
CA PHE A 188 15.16 16.76 -1.50
C PHE A 188 15.80 17.34 -2.76
N LEU A 189 16.35 18.55 -2.65
CA LEU A 189 17.11 19.20 -3.72
C LEU A 189 18.30 18.33 -4.12
N ASP A 190 18.77 18.46 -5.37
CA ASP A 190 20.00 17.79 -5.80
C ASP A 190 21.23 18.29 -5.03
N ALA A 191 22.36 17.59 -5.17
CA ALA A 191 23.62 17.90 -4.49
C ALA A 191 24.19 19.30 -4.83
N THR A 192 23.73 19.94 -5.89
CA THR A 192 24.12 21.30 -6.32
C THR A 192 23.16 22.39 -5.82
N GLY A 193 22.08 22.01 -5.13
CA GLY A 193 21.01 22.90 -4.71
C GLY A 193 19.97 23.17 -5.82
N GLY A 194 20.02 22.41 -6.91
CA GLY A 194 19.04 22.42 -8.00
C GLY A 194 17.77 21.62 -7.68
N PRO A 195 16.88 21.43 -8.67
CA PRO A 195 15.65 20.66 -8.50
C PRO A 195 15.92 19.24 -7.99
N SER A 196 14.91 18.61 -7.37
CA SER A 196 15.04 17.22 -6.93
C SER A 196 15.26 16.27 -8.11
N ALA A 197 16.19 15.34 -7.95
CA ALA A 197 16.42 14.28 -8.92
C ALA A 197 15.37 13.14 -8.83
N ILE A 198 14.50 13.14 -7.82
CA ILE A 198 13.46 12.11 -7.66
C ILE A 198 12.07 12.72 -7.87
N THR A 199 11.21 11.97 -8.56
CA THR A 199 9.78 12.25 -8.66
C THR A 199 9.02 11.10 -8.00
N ILE A 200 8.11 11.45 -7.09
CA ILE A 200 7.19 10.51 -6.44
C ILE A 200 5.78 10.87 -6.90
N THR A 201 5.12 9.94 -7.60
CA THR A 201 3.75 10.13 -8.09
C THR A 201 2.81 9.19 -7.37
N ASP A 202 1.82 9.75 -6.70
CA ASP A 202 0.73 8.97 -6.11
C ASP A 202 -0.15 8.38 -7.23
N LEU A 203 -0.21 7.05 -7.28
CA LEU A 203 -1.03 6.28 -8.22
C LEU A 203 -2.32 5.76 -7.58
N THR A 204 -2.59 6.14 -6.32
CA THR A 204 -3.79 5.68 -5.64
C THR A 204 -5.04 6.14 -6.38
N PRO A 205 -5.94 5.21 -6.75
CA PRO A 205 -7.23 5.62 -7.26
C PRO A 205 -7.93 6.45 -6.17
N PRO A 206 -8.56 7.58 -6.54
CA PRO A 206 -9.32 8.36 -5.58
C PRO A 206 -10.34 7.44 -4.90
N PRO A 207 -10.65 7.67 -3.60
CA PRO A 207 -11.56 6.80 -2.86
C PRO A 207 -12.81 6.60 -3.70
N ALA A 208 -13.07 5.33 -4.06
CA ALA A 208 -14.25 4.98 -4.84
C ALA A 208 -15.43 5.56 -4.07
N VAL A 209 -16.08 6.58 -4.64
CA VAL A 209 -17.31 7.12 -4.09
C VAL A 209 -18.23 5.91 -3.95
N PRO A 210 -18.70 5.56 -2.73
CA PRO A 210 -19.49 4.36 -2.55
C PRO A 210 -20.65 4.41 -3.55
N GLU A 211 -20.59 3.59 -4.60
CA GLU A 211 -21.72 3.53 -5.51
C GLU A 211 -22.89 3.06 -4.65
N PRO A 212 -24.02 3.80 -4.63
CA PRO A 212 -25.11 3.49 -3.73
C PRO A 212 -25.63 2.10 -4.06
N ASN A 213 -25.18 1.08 -3.31
CA ASN A 213 -25.35 -0.36 -3.52
C ASN A 213 -26.49 -0.72 -4.48
N THR A 214 -26.26 -0.54 -5.78
CA THR A 214 -27.33 -0.56 -6.79
C THR A 214 -27.88 -1.96 -6.91
N LEU A 215 -27.02 -2.96 -6.65
CA LEU A 215 -27.36 -4.36 -6.53
C LEU A 215 -28.21 -4.68 -5.30
N VAL A 216 -28.00 -4.00 -4.16
CA VAL A 216 -28.86 -4.17 -2.96
C VAL A 216 -30.21 -3.51 -3.21
N LEU A 217 -30.25 -2.33 -3.85
CA LEU A 217 -31.51 -1.68 -4.23
C LEU A 217 -32.27 -2.52 -5.27
N LEU A 218 -31.57 -3.10 -6.24
CA LEU A 218 -32.14 -3.99 -7.25
C LEU A 218 -32.65 -5.29 -6.62
N ALA A 219 -31.88 -5.91 -5.72
CA ALA A 219 -32.28 -7.12 -5.01
C ALA A 219 -33.48 -6.87 -4.08
N THR A 220 -33.48 -5.77 -3.33
CA THR A 220 -34.63 -5.40 -2.49
C THR A 220 -35.87 -5.08 -3.32
N GLY A 221 -35.71 -4.39 -4.46
CA GLY A 221 -36.78 -4.15 -5.43
C GLY A 221 -37.37 -5.44 -6.03
N LEU A 222 -36.52 -6.39 -6.43
CA LEU A 222 -36.94 -7.69 -6.94
C LEU A 222 -37.66 -8.54 -5.88
N THR A 223 -37.16 -8.55 -4.65
CA THR A 223 -37.80 -9.28 -3.55
C THR A 223 -39.18 -8.68 -3.20
N GLY A 224 -39.29 -7.36 -3.23
CA GLY A 224 -40.55 -6.63 -3.01
C GLY A 224 -41.61 -6.91 -4.10
N THR A 225 -41.20 -6.96 -5.37
CA THR A 225 -42.12 -7.27 -6.48
C THR A 225 -42.57 -8.73 -6.48
N LEU A 226 -41.66 -9.69 -6.26
CA LEU A 226 -41.98 -11.12 -6.16
C LEU A 226 -42.96 -11.43 -5.03
N SER A 227 -42.84 -10.74 -3.90
CA SER A 227 -43.74 -10.90 -2.76
C SER A 227 -45.14 -10.32 -3.03
N LEU A 228 -45.25 -9.21 -3.76
CA LEU A 228 -46.53 -8.65 -4.22
C LEU A 228 -47.23 -9.55 -5.24
N VAL A 229 -46.51 -10.11 -6.22
CA VAL A 229 -47.06 -11.02 -7.24
C VAL A 229 -47.61 -12.29 -6.60
N ARG A 230 -46.87 -12.90 -5.65
CA ARG A 230 -47.34 -14.09 -4.92
C ARG A 230 -48.60 -13.82 -4.08
N ARG A 231 -48.79 -12.59 -3.59
CA ARG A 231 -49.97 -12.21 -2.81
C ARG A 231 -51.22 -12.14 -3.70
N ARG A 232 -51.09 -11.60 -4.92
CA ARG A 232 -52.20 -11.54 -5.89
C ARG A 232 -52.64 -12.92 -6.41
N VAL A 233 -51.71 -13.85 -6.66
CA VAL A 233 -52.03 -15.20 -7.18
C VAL A 233 -52.76 -16.07 -6.13
N ARG A 234 -52.68 -15.72 -4.85
CA ARG A 234 -53.37 -16.41 -3.75
C ARG A 234 -54.69 -15.73 -3.30
N SER A 235 -55.05 -14.61 -3.92
CA SER A 235 -56.32 -13.90 -3.71
C SER A 235 -57.33 -14.37 -4.73
#